data_AF-A0A654T496-F1
#
_entry.id   AF-A0A654T496-F1
#
_cell.length_a   1.000
_cell.length_b   1.000
_cell.length_c   1.000
_cell.angle_alpha   90.00
_cell.angle_beta   90.00
_cell.angle_gamma   90.00
#
_symmetry.space_group_name_H-M   'P 1'
#
loop_
_entity.id
_entity.type
_entity.pdbx_description
1 polymer ?
#
loop_
_entity_poly.entity_id
_entity_poly.type
_entity_poly.pdbx_seq_one_letter_code
_entity_poly.pdbx_strand_id
1 'polypeptide(L)'
;MIQRLAAGTRSARELAHDTTIRFTHELRMTLRELGSRRVAADVIDVVDDVFYLTCDELITTPADARLRIKRRRAERERLQAQRPPDVIDHAWVPVE
;
A
#
# COMPACT_ATOMS: atom_id res chain seq x y z
N MET A 1 -25.12 -18.56 -26.27
CA MET A 1 -25.13 -18.46 -24.79
C MET A 1 -23.73 -18.25 -24.22
N ILE A 2 -22.74 -19.08 -24.57
CA ILE A 2 -21.35 -19.00 -24.09
C ILE A 2 -20.68 -17.64 -24.37
N GLN A 3 -20.85 -17.08 -25.58
CA GLN A 3 -20.28 -15.77 -25.93
C GLN A 3 -20.79 -14.62 -25.04
N ARG A 4 -22.07 -14.66 -24.64
CA ARG A 4 -22.68 -13.63 -23.78
C ARG A 4 -22.15 -13.73 -22.35
N LEU A 5 -21.95 -14.96 -21.84
CA LEU A 5 -21.33 -15.19 -20.54
C LEU A 5 -19.87 -14.72 -20.54
N ALA A 6 -19.10 -15.08 -21.58
CA ALA A 6 -17.72 -14.64 -21.74
C ALA A 6 -17.58 -13.11 -21.80
N ALA A 7 -18.48 -12.43 -22.52
CA ALA A 7 -18.54 -10.97 -22.55
C ALA A 7 -18.86 -10.39 -21.16
N GLY A 8 -19.87 -10.94 -20.47
CA GLY A 8 -20.23 -10.51 -19.12
C GLY A 8 -19.10 -10.66 -18.10
N THR A 9 -18.39 -11.80 -18.11
CA THR A 9 -17.23 -12.01 -17.23
C THR A 9 -16.10 -11.02 -17.51
N ARG A 10 -15.86 -10.70 -18.79
CA ARG A 10 -14.85 -9.70 -19.17
C ARG A 10 -15.21 -8.32 -18.64
N SER A 11 -16.45 -7.86 -18.88
CA SER A 11 -16.93 -6.56 -18.40
C SER A 11 -16.93 -6.48 -16.87
N ALA A 12 -17.28 -7.57 -16.18
CA ALA A 12 -17.21 -7.62 -14.72
C ALA A 12 -15.77 -7.47 -14.20
N ARG A 13 -14.80 -8.10 -14.85
CA ARG A 13 -13.38 -7.99 -14.48
C ARG A 13 -12.84 -6.57 -14.70
N GLU A 14 -13.20 -5.96 -15.82
CA GLU A 14 -12.83 -4.57 -16.13
C GLU A 14 -13.44 -3.60 -15.12
N LEU A 15 -14.73 -3.74 -14.82
CA LEU A 15 -15.40 -2.93 -13.81
C LEU A 15 -14.77 -3.08 -12.42
N ALA A 16 -14.43 -4.31 -12.02
CA ALA A 16 -13.78 -4.57 -10.75
C ALA A 16 -12.41 -3.86 -10.68
N HIS A 17 -11.62 -3.95 -11.75
CA HIS A 17 -10.32 -3.30 -11.86
C HIS A 17 -10.42 -1.77 -11.76
N ASP A 18 -11.31 -1.16 -12.57
CA ASP A 18 -11.53 0.28 -12.58
C ASP A 18 -11.98 0.79 -11.21
N THR A 19 -12.90 0.06 -10.58
CA THR A 19 -13.40 0.37 -9.25
C THR A 19 -12.29 0.31 -8.19
N THR A 20 -11.44 -0.73 -8.23
CA THR A 20 -10.28 -0.83 -7.33
C THR A 20 -9.31 0.32 -7.50
N ILE A 21 -8.99 0.72 -8.74
CA ILE A 21 -8.10 1.86 -9.01
C ILE A 21 -8.68 3.15 -8.44
N ARG A 22 -9.97 3.40 -8.69
CA ARG A 22 -10.66 4.59 -8.20
C ARG A 22 -10.66 4.66 -6.68
N PHE A 23 -11.08 3.61 -5.99
CA PHE A 23 -11.10 3.61 -4.54
C PHE A 23 -9.70 3.68 -3.92
N THR A 24 -8.70 3.07 -4.56
CA THR A 24 -7.29 3.24 -4.14
C THR A 24 -6.86 4.69 -4.25
N HIS A 25 -7.35 5.43 -5.27
CA HIS A 25 -7.08 6.85 -5.39
C HIS A 25 -7.76 7.68 -4.31
N GLU A 26 -9.05 7.48 -4.07
CA GLU A 26 -9.78 8.15 -2.99
C GLU A 26 -9.11 7.91 -1.63
N LEU A 27 -8.76 6.65 -1.33
CA LEU A 27 -8.03 6.30 -0.12
C LEU A 27 -6.70 7.04 -0.01
N ARG A 28 -5.92 7.13 -1.10
CA ARG A 28 -4.66 7.88 -1.12
C ARG A 28 -4.87 9.35 -0.78
N MET A 29 -5.91 9.98 -1.32
CA MET A 29 -6.23 11.38 -1.04
C MET A 29 -6.61 11.57 0.43
N THR A 30 -7.47 10.70 0.98
CA THR A 30 -7.84 10.72 2.39
C THR A 30 -6.63 10.53 3.31
N LEU A 31 -5.74 9.59 2.99
CA LEU A 31 -4.54 9.33 3.79
C LEU A 31 -3.55 10.49 3.75
N ARG A 32 -3.43 11.20 2.63
CA ARG A 32 -2.59 12.40 2.55
C ARG A 32 -3.12 13.53 3.41
N GLU A 33 -4.43 13.74 3.45
CA GLU A 33 -5.02 14.70 4.37
C GLU A 33 -4.76 14.31 5.84
N LEU A 34 -4.93 13.04 6.19
CA LEU A 34 -4.55 12.52 7.50
C LEU A 34 -3.05 12.75 7.79
N GLY A 35 -2.19 12.52 6.80
CA GLY A 35 -0.75 12.75 6.89
C GLY A 35 -0.42 14.21 7.17
N SER A 36 -1.04 15.15 6.45
CA SER A 36 -0.89 16.59 6.70
C SER A 36 -1.22 16.96 8.14
N ARG A 37 -2.32 16.43 8.69
CA ARG A 37 -2.70 16.66 10.09
C ARG A 37 -1.70 16.08 11.08
N ARG A 38 -1.15 14.89 10.77
CA ARG A 38 -0.15 14.23 11.63
C ARG A 38 1.19 14.95 11.61
N VAL A 39 1.62 15.47 10.47
CA VAL A 39 2.81 16.33 10.39
C VAL A 39 2.60 17.60 11.21
N ALA A 40 1.44 18.25 11.08
CA ALA A 40 1.11 19.43 11.87
C ALA A 40 1.07 19.16 13.39
N ALA A 41 0.76 17.92 13.78
CA ALA A 41 0.78 17.44 15.17
C ALA A 41 2.13 16.86 15.63
N ASP A 42 3.19 16.98 14.82
CA ASP A 42 4.54 16.43 15.07
C ASP A 42 4.58 14.91 15.32
N VAL A 43 3.63 14.17 14.77
CA VAL A 43 3.54 12.70 14.91
C VAL A 43 4.43 11.97 13.90
N ILE A 44 4.55 12.51 12.69
CA ILE A 44 5.36 11.99 11.57
C ILE A 44 6.07 13.16 10.88
N ASP A 45 7.08 12.87 10.05
CA ASP A 45 7.96 13.91 9.51
C ASP A 45 7.48 14.46 8.17
N VAL A 46 6.93 13.61 7.29
CA VAL A 46 6.37 14.01 6.00
C VAL A 46 5.00 13.39 5.74
N VAL A 47 4.18 14.05 4.92
CA VAL A 47 2.80 13.61 4.65
C VAL A 47 2.71 12.17 4.17
N ASP A 48 3.60 11.77 3.26
CA ASP A 48 3.60 10.43 2.67
C ASP A 48 4.15 9.34 3.63
N ASP A 49 4.55 9.69 4.85
CA ASP A 49 4.95 8.70 5.87
C ASP A 49 3.80 7.80 6.31
N VAL A 50 2.55 8.25 6.13
CA VAL A 50 1.34 7.45 6.38
C VAL A 50 1.34 6.13 5.61
N PHE A 51 2.01 6.06 4.46
CA PHE A 51 2.07 4.84 3.65
C PHE A 51 3.06 3.79 4.20
N TYR A 52 3.83 4.12 5.23
CA TYR A 52 4.68 3.18 5.96
C TYR A 52 4.03 2.65 7.23
N LEU A 53 2.77 3.00 7.51
CA LEU A 53 1.99 2.50 8.66
C LEU A 53 0.87 1.57 8.17
N THR A 54 0.53 0.56 8.97
CA THR A 54 -0.66 -0.27 8.71
C THR A 54 -1.94 0.49 9.05
N CYS A 55 -3.11 0.00 8.60
CA CYS A 55 -4.40 0.61 8.96
C CYS A 55 -4.58 0.73 10.48
N ASP A 56 -4.19 -0.27 11.25
CA ASP A 56 -4.30 -0.24 12.72
C ASP A 56 -3.34 0.79 13.35
N GLU A 57 -2.12 0.91 12.82
CA GLU A 57 -1.15 1.92 13.24
C GLU A 57 -1.59 3.34 12.81
N LEU A 58 -2.39 3.47 11.74
CA LEU A 58 -3.03 4.72 11.32
C LEU A 58 -4.23 5.11 12.21
N ILE A 59 -4.80 4.17 12.97
CA ILE A 59 -5.91 4.46 13.88
C ILE A 59 -5.37 4.73 15.29
N THR A 60 -4.51 3.83 15.79
CA THR A 60 -4.01 3.88 17.17
C THR A 60 -2.77 4.74 17.35
N THR A 61 -1.97 4.91 16.29
CA THR A 61 -0.70 5.64 16.26
C THR A 61 0.26 5.25 17.39
N PRO A 62 1.19 4.31 17.14
CA PRO A 62 2.12 3.89 18.17
C PRO A 62 3.12 5.02 18.49
N ALA A 63 3.57 5.08 19.75
CA ALA A 63 4.52 6.11 20.21
C ALA A 63 5.86 6.10 19.45
N ASP A 64 6.25 4.96 18.88
CA ASP A 64 7.46 4.76 18.08
C ASP A 64 7.22 4.89 16.56
N ALA A 65 6.13 5.55 16.13
CA ALA A 65 5.75 5.67 14.72
C ALA A 65 6.91 6.12 13.80
N ARG A 66 7.61 7.20 14.15
CA ARG A 66 8.77 7.72 13.40
C ARG A 66 9.86 6.67 13.20
N LEU A 67 10.17 5.89 14.24
CA LEU A 67 11.18 4.83 14.17
C LEU A 67 10.72 3.69 13.25
N ARG A 68 9.45 3.29 13.32
CA ARG A 68 8.86 2.27 12.43
C ARG A 68 8.90 2.70 10.97
N ILE A 69 8.50 3.94 10.70
CA ILE A 69 8.52 4.53 9.35
C ILE A 69 9.93 4.50 8.79
N LYS A 70 10.92 5.01 9.54
CA LYS A 70 12.32 5.02 9.12
C LYS A 70 12.83 3.61 8.77
N ARG A 71 12.55 2.63 9.63
CA ARG A 71 12.92 1.21 9.39
C ARG A 71 12.27 0.65 8.13
N ARG A 72 10.95 0.85 7.96
CA ARG A 72 10.20 0.33 6.80
C ARG A 72 10.56 1.03 5.49
N ARG A 73 10.94 2.30 5.54
CA ARG A 73 11.48 3.02 4.38
C ARG A 73 12.80 2.41 3.91
N ALA A 74 13.75 2.22 4.82
CA ALA A 74 15.02 1.57 4.51
C ALA A 74 14.83 0.15 3.96
N GLU A 75 13.89 -0.61 4.54
CA GLU A 75 13.57 -1.95 4.06
C GLU A 75 12.95 -1.93 2.66
N ARG A 76 12.06 -0.97 2.37
CA ARG A 76 11.50 -0.80 1.03
C ARG A 76 12.58 -0.48 0.00
N GLU A 77 13.51 0.42 0.32
CA GLU A 77 14.65 0.73 -0.55
C GLU A 77 15.51 -0.51 -0.83
N ARG A 78 15.80 -1.30 0.22
CA ARG A 78 16.52 -2.57 0.09
C ARG A 78 15.80 -3.55 -0.84
N LEU A 79 14.48 -3.71 -0.66
CA LEU A 79 13.66 -4.65 -1.43
C LEU A 79 13.38 -4.18 -2.86
N GLN A 80 13.35 -2.87 -3.11
CA GLN A 80 13.13 -2.32 -4.46
C GLN A 80 14.23 -2.70 -5.46
N ALA A 81 15.44 -2.99 -4.97
CA ALA A 81 16.53 -3.50 -5.81
C ALA A 81 16.34 -4.95 -6.25
N GLN A 82 15.36 -5.67 -5.69
CA GLN A 82 15.18 -7.10 -5.87
C GLN A 82 13.90 -7.39 -6.64
N ARG A 83 13.94 -8.38 -7.55
CA ARG A 83 12.72 -8.87 -8.19
C ARG A 83 12.00 -9.82 -7.23
N PRO A 84 10.68 -9.66 -6.98
CA PRO A 84 9.92 -10.63 -6.20
C PRO A 84 9.99 -12.02 -6.86
N PRO A 85 10.15 -13.10 -6.08
CA PRO A 85 10.13 -14.45 -6.63
C PRO A 85 8.73 -14.79 -7.13
N ASP A 86 8.64 -15.66 -8.13
CA ASP A 86 7.35 -16.14 -8.66
C ASP A 86 6.62 -17.05 -7.64
N VAL A 87 7.39 -17.73 -6.78
CA VAL A 87 6.89 -18.58 -5.68
C VAL A 87 7.73 -18.34 -4.42
N ILE A 88 7.05 -18.15 -3.29
CA ILE A 88 7.69 -18.13 -1.96
C ILE A 88 7.31 -19.44 -1.28
N ASP A 89 8.31 -20.30 -1.03
CA ASP A 89 8.14 -21.51 -0.24
C ASP A 89 9.03 -21.41 1.01
N HIS A 90 8.39 -21.20 2.17
CA HIS A 90 9.00 -20.96 3.48
C HIS A 90 9.95 -19.77 3.59
N ALA A 91 11.14 -19.86 3.00
CA ALA A 91 12.19 -18.86 3.08
C ALA A 91 12.51 -18.34 1.68
N TRP A 92 12.77 -17.04 1.59
CA TRP A 92 13.24 -16.41 0.38
C TRP A 92 14.58 -15.75 0.61
N VAL A 93 15.52 -16.00 -0.30
CA VAL A 93 16.78 -15.28 -0.40
C VAL A 93 16.83 -14.54 -1.74
N PRO A 94 17.35 -13.31 -1.78
CA PRO A 94 17.49 -12.57 -3.02
C PRO A 94 18.43 -13.34 -3.96
N VAL A 95 18.05 -13.43 -5.23
CA VAL A 95 18.94 -13.98 -6.27
C VAL A 95 19.92 -12.88 -6.65
N GLU A 96 21.23 -13.19 -6.73
CA GLU A 96 22.27 -12.26 -7.20
C GLU A 96 22.00 -11.74 -8.63
#